data_AF-A0A0F4IW97-F1
#
_entry.id   AF-A0A0F4IW97-F1
#
_cell.length_a   1.000
_cell.length_b   1.000
_cell.length_c   1.000
_cell.angle_alpha   90.00
_cell.angle_beta   90.00
_cell.angle_gamma   90.00
#
_symmetry.space_group_name_H-M   'P 1'
#
loop_
_entity.id
_entity.type
_entity.pdbx_description
1 polymer ?
#
loop_
_entity_poly.entity_id
_entity_poly.type
_entity_poly.pdbx_seq_one_letter_code
_entity_poly.pdbx_strand_id
1 'polypeptide(L)' 'ATLGQVTLAAAVRLSVAAAVHVDAEDAEQDVTAAAGALAAADAGDDDAQFTVDGAEDHELLWFGVQEIPGLLG' A
#
# COMPACT_ATOMS: atom_id res chain seq x y z
N ALA A 1 -18.27 10.23 2.31
CA ALA A 1 -17.02 9.96 3.05
C ALA A 1 -17.38 9.05 4.22
N THR A 2 -16.77 7.87 4.26
CA THR A 2 -16.84 6.99 5.43
C THR A 2 -15.98 7.62 6.53
N LEU A 3 -16.25 7.30 7.81
CA LEU A 3 -15.42 7.78 8.92
C LEU A 3 -13.95 7.38 8.67
N GLY A 4 -13.03 8.35 8.75
CA GLY A 4 -11.58 8.11 8.57
C GLY A 4 -11.03 8.32 7.16
N GLN A 5 -11.88 8.52 6.14
CA GLN A 5 -11.40 8.76 4.78
C GLN A 5 -10.92 10.21 4.60
N VAL A 6 -9.69 10.38 4.10
CA VAL A 6 -9.11 11.69 3.74
C VAL A 6 -8.84 11.73 2.24
N THR A 7 -9.38 12.73 1.55
CA THR A 7 -9.03 13.01 0.15
C THR A 7 -7.95 14.09 0.11
N LEU A 8 -6.84 13.80 -0.58
CA LEU A 8 -5.77 14.76 -0.77
C LEU A 8 -6.10 15.72 -1.91
N ALA A 9 -5.97 17.02 -1.67
CA ALA A 9 -6.22 18.04 -2.70
C ALA A 9 -5.05 18.18 -3.70
N ALA A 10 -3.87 17.66 -3.36
CA ALA A 10 -2.66 17.67 -4.17
C ALA A 10 -1.71 16.53 -3.73
N ALA A 11 -0.72 16.23 -4.56
CA ALA A 11 0.32 15.26 -4.22
C ALA A 11 1.10 15.66 -2.96
N VAL A 12 1.42 14.67 -2.12
CA VAL A 12 2.26 14.86 -0.93
C VAL A 12 3.71 15.02 -1.37
N ARG A 13 4.38 16.07 -0.91
CA ARG A 13 5.81 16.27 -1.18
C ARG A 13 6.62 15.21 -0.45
N LEU A 14 7.48 14.48 -1.15
CA LEU A 14 8.34 13.47 -0.53
C LEU A 14 9.23 14.05 0.59
N SER A 15 9.55 15.35 0.54
CA SER A 15 10.32 16.05 1.57
C SER A 15 9.65 16.11 2.95
N VAL A 16 8.38 15.75 3.09
CA VAL A 16 7.70 15.64 4.39
C VAL A 16 7.74 14.22 4.97
N ALA A 17 8.23 13.23 4.22
CA ALA A 17 8.33 11.85 4.70
C ALA A 17 9.49 11.71 5.71
N ALA A 18 9.26 10.96 6.79
CA ALA A 18 10.29 10.62 7.77
C ALA A 18 11.00 9.29 7.46
N ALA A 19 10.36 8.43 6.66
CA ALA A 19 10.84 7.16 6.15
C ALA A 19 9.88 6.69 5.04
N VAL A 20 10.28 5.68 4.27
CA VAL A 20 9.37 4.96 3.36
C VAL A 20 9.35 3.48 3.72
N HIS A 21 8.18 2.88 3.62
CA HIS A 21 7.99 1.44 3.64
C HIS A 21 7.72 0.98 2.21
N VAL A 22 8.36 -0.09 1.77
CA VAL A 22 8.24 -0.61 0.41
C VAL A 22 7.99 -2.10 0.48
N ASP A 23 7.04 -2.57 -0.32
CA ASP A 23 6.81 -4.00 -0.51
C ASP A 23 8.08 -4.69 -0.98
N ALA A 24 8.36 -5.89 -0.45
CA ALA A 24 9.41 -6.73 -0.98
C ALA A 24 9.06 -7.20 -2.41
N GLU A 25 10.08 -7.55 -3.21
CA GLU A 25 9.87 -7.94 -4.62
C GLU A 25 8.93 -9.15 -4.77
N ASP A 26 8.93 -10.06 -3.80
CA ASP A 26 8.06 -11.25 -3.78
C ASP A 26 6.60 -10.94 -3.40
N ALA A 27 6.32 -9.77 -2.84
CA ALA A 27 4.97 -9.33 -2.49
C ALA A 27 4.20 -8.75 -3.69
N GLU A 28 4.87 -8.40 -4.80
CA GLU A 28 4.27 -7.67 -5.93
C GLU A 28 2.99 -8.34 -6.44
N GLN A 29 3.00 -9.66 -6.60
CA GLN A 29 1.88 -10.41 -7.16
C GLN A 29 0.65 -10.33 -6.23
N ASP A 30 0.84 -10.55 -4.94
CA ASP A 30 -0.26 -10.63 -3.98
C ASP A 30 -0.82 -9.24 -3.66
N VAL A 31 0.05 -8.22 -3.53
CA VAL A 31 -0.36 -6.82 -3.37
C VAL A 31 -1.14 -6.34 -4.59
N THR A 32 -0.73 -6.72 -5.81
CA THR A 32 -1.47 -6.39 -7.03
C THR A 32 -2.85 -7.05 -7.04
N ALA A 33 -2.95 -8.31 -6.63
CA ALA A 33 -4.23 -9.02 -6.52
C ALA A 33 -5.15 -8.38 -5.49
N ALA A 34 -4.64 -8.05 -4.30
CA ALA A 34 -5.35 -7.36 -3.24
C ALA A 34 -5.89 -5.99 -3.71
N ALA A 35 -5.05 -5.19 -4.38
CA ALA A 35 -5.45 -3.89 -4.92
C ALA A 35 -6.61 -4.01 -5.93
N GLY A 36 -6.61 -5.07 -6.75
CA GLY A 36 -7.70 -5.38 -7.68
C GLY A 36 -9.00 -5.85 -7.00
N ALA A 37 -8.89 -6.53 -5.86
CA ALA A 37 -10.02 -7.08 -5.11
C ALA A 37 -10.72 -6.05 -4.20
N LEU A 38 -10.06 -4.93 -3.88
CA LEU A 38 -10.51 -3.96 -2.88
C LEU A 38 -11.98 -3.50 -3.05
N ALA A 39 -12.40 -3.18 -4.28
CA ALA A 39 -13.76 -2.72 -4.53
C ALA A 39 -14.83 -3.79 -4.26
N ALA A 40 -14.52 -5.07 -4.50
CA ALA A 40 -15.42 -6.18 -4.20
C ALA A 40 -15.44 -6.48 -2.70
N ALA A 41 -14.28 -6.41 -2.03
CA ALA A 41 -14.18 -6.54 -0.58
C ALA A 41 -15.00 -5.47 0.15
N ASP A 42 -14.93 -4.21 -0.30
CA ASP A 42 -15.75 -3.08 0.20
C ASP A 42 -17.25 -3.30 -0.04
N ALA A 43 -17.63 -4.06 -1.06
CA ALA A 43 -19.00 -4.43 -1.36
C ALA A 43 -19.50 -5.66 -0.56
N GLY A 44 -18.63 -6.26 0.26
CA GLY A 44 -18.95 -7.39 1.14
C GLY A 44 -18.72 -8.77 0.52
N ASP A 45 -17.81 -8.90 -0.44
CA ASP A 45 -17.38 -10.18 -0.99
C ASP A 45 -16.30 -10.82 -0.09
N ASP A 46 -16.60 -11.98 0.51
CA ASP A 46 -15.71 -12.67 1.46
C ASP A 46 -14.43 -13.22 0.80
N ASP A 47 -14.49 -13.68 -0.46
CA ASP A 47 -13.31 -14.17 -1.18
C ASP A 47 -12.37 -13.00 -1.53
N ALA A 48 -12.96 -11.84 -1.87
CA ALA A 48 -12.21 -10.62 -2.07
C ALA A 48 -11.58 -10.11 -0.76
N GLN A 49 -12.29 -10.21 0.37
CA GLN A 49 -11.73 -9.87 1.69
C GLN A 49 -10.52 -10.74 2.02
N PHE A 50 -10.63 -12.06 1.84
CA PHE A 50 -9.49 -12.98 2.04
C PHE A 50 -8.28 -12.60 1.18
N THR A 51 -8.52 -12.19 -0.07
CA THR A 51 -7.45 -11.76 -0.99
C THR A 51 -6.79 -10.46 -0.51
N VAL A 52 -7.56 -9.50 0.01
CA VAL A 52 -7.03 -8.24 0.54
C VAL A 52 -6.23 -8.47 1.81
N ASP A 53 -6.77 -9.27 2.74
CA ASP A 53 -6.11 -9.59 4.00
C ASP A 53 -4.77 -10.32 3.76
N GLY A 54 -4.69 -11.19 2.74
CA GLY A 54 -3.45 -11.89 2.39
C GLY A 54 -2.27 -10.97 2.02
N ALA A 55 -2.50 -9.70 1.66
CA ALA A 55 -1.41 -8.75 1.44
C ALA A 55 -0.68 -8.36 2.74
N GLU A 56 -1.34 -8.46 3.90
CA GLU A 56 -0.75 -8.06 5.19
C GLU A 56 0.30 -9.05 5.72
N ASP A 57 0.32 -10.27 5.18
CA ASP A 57 1.30 -11.30 5.51
C ASP A 57 2.71 -10.99 4.94
N HIS A 58 2.82 -10.02 4.03
CA HIS A 58 4.08 -9.61 3.44
C HIS A 58 4.83 -8.59 4.30
N GLU A 59 6.15 -8.75 4.38
CA GLU A 59 7.00 -7.79 5.10
C GLU A 59 7.14 -6.48 4.31
N LEU A 60 7.09 -5.37 5.05
CA LEU A 60 7.39 -4.05 4.52
C LEU A 60 8.84 -3.66 4.82
N LEU A 61 9.65 -3.53 3.78
CA LEU A 61 11.03 -3.06 3.88
C LEU A 61 11.04 -1.60 4.34
N TRP A 62 11.90 -1.26 5.30
CA TRP A 62 12.02 0.09 5.83
C TRP A 62 13.26 0.80 5.30
N PHE A 63 13.08 2.02 4.79
CA PHE A 63 14.17 2.86 4.30
C PHE A 63 14.13 4.25 4.92
N GLY A 64 15.30 4.72 5.37
CA GLY A 64 15.46 6.09 5.84
C GLY A 64 15.45 7.11 4.70
N VAL A 65 15.26 8.39 5.04
CA VAL A 65 15.15 9.48 4.05
C VAL A 65 16.33 9.57 3.08
N GLN A 66 17.55 9.22 3.53
CA GLN A 66 18.76 9.22 2.71
C GLN A 66 18.81 8.10 1.65
N GLU A 67 18.03 7.03 1.83
CA GLU A 67 18.02 5.86 0.94
C GLU A 67 16.99 5.99 -0.18
N ILE A 68 15.98 6.85 0.01
CA ILE A 68 14.87 7.07 -0.95
C ILE A 68 15.35 7.37 -2.38
N PRO A 69 16.37 8.22 -2.62
CA PRO A 69 16.84 8.48 -3.99
C PRO A 69 17.27 7.21 -4.73
N GLY A 70 17.81 6.20 -4.02
CA GLY A 70 18.22 4.93 -4.62
C GLY A 70 17.07 4.02 -5.03
N LEU A 71 15.85 4.28 -4.53
CA LEU A 71 14.64 3.52 -4.87
C LEU A 71 13.94 4.06 -6.12
N LEU A 72 14.20 5.32 -6.49
CA LEU A 72 13.43 6.03 -7.51
C LEU A 72 14.06 5.99 -8.92
N GLY A 73 15.27 5.44 -9.05
CA GLY A 73 16.04 5.42 -10.31
C GLY A 73 16.83 6.70 -10.54
#